data_AF-A0A7S1CE02-F1
#
_entry.id   AF-A0A7S1CE02-F1
#
_cell.length_a   1.000
_cell.length_b   1.000
_cell.length_c   1.000
_cell.angle_alpha   90.00
_cell.angle_beta   90.00
_cell.angle_gamma   90.00
#
_symmetry.space_group_name_H-M   'P 1'
#
loop_
_entity.id
_entity.type
_entity.pdbx_description
1 polymer ?
#
loop_
_entity_poly.entity_id
_entity_poly.type
_entity_poly.pdbx_seq_one_letter_code
_entity_poly.pdbx_strand_id
1 'polypeptide(L)'
;AAGLVPASVDIVVKSADLTAAMVGCLAEAAAAAGAPVTDGAMANLLLGLASKLPASAAAHRASIAALVATKGIKTNPQLVAAINHVKKLPADAPTASADAGARAALEAACGVGAEVPPERLGGGAPPVGGGGG
;
A
#
# COMPACT_ATOMS: atom_id res chain seq x y z
N ALA A 1 -4.20 18.96 7.95
CA ALA A 1 -3.02 18.10 8.15
C ALA A 1 -3.42 16.66 7.86
N ALA A 2 -2.56 15.87 7.20
CA ALA A 2 -2.90 14.52 6.71
C ALA A 2 -3.02 13.42 7.80
N GLY A 3 -3.19 13.79 9.07
CA GLY A 3 -3.30 12.83 10.18
C GLY A 3 -2.00 12.10 10.54
N LEU A 4 -0.84 12.50 10.00
CA LEU A 4 0.46 11.96 10.39
C LEU A 4 0.80 12.32 11.83
N VAL A 5 1.41 11.38 12.54
CA VAL A 5 1.97 11.64 13.86
C VAL A 5 3.18 12.59 13.76
N PRO A 6 3.42 13.47 14.76
CA PRO A 6 4.48 14.48 14.69
C PRO A 6 5.87 13.90 14.38
N ALA A 7 6.21 12.75 14.97
CA ALA A 7 7.49 12.09 14.73
C ALA A 7 7.69 11.68 13.26
N SER A 8 6.62 11.25 12.56
CA SER A 8 6.68 10.93 11.13
C SER A 8 6.82 12.19 10.29
N VAL A 9 6.20 13.30 10.69
CA VAL A 9 6.37 14.59 10.01
C VAL A 9 7.82 15.05 10.12
N ASP A 10 8.42 14.99 11.31
CA ASP A 10 9.81 15.36 11.54
C ASP A 10 10.80 14.55 10.68
N ILE A 11 10.53 13.27 10.47
CA ILE A 11 11.36 12.41 9.60
C ILE A 11 11.22 12.84 8.14
N VAL A 12 9.99 13.09 7.68
CA VAL A 12 9.71 13.48 6.30
C VAL A 12 10.40 14.80 5.97
N VAL A 13 10.20 15.84 6.79
CA VAL A 13 10.71 17.20 6.50
C VAL A 13 12.24 17.31 6.55
N LYS A 14 12.92 16.35 7.18
CA LYS A 14 14.39 16.27 7.20
C LYS A 14 15.00 15.79 5.89
N SER A 15 14.19 15.23 4.97
CA SER A 15 14.63 14.79 3.65
C SER A 15 13.78 15.46 2.57
N ALA A 16 14.42 16.27 1.72
CA ALA A 16 13.74 16.93 0.61
C ALA A 16 13.13 15.91 -0.37
N ASP A 17 13.85 14.82 -0.65
CA ASP A 17 13.40 13.75 -1.54
C ASP A 17 12.18 13.01 -0.97
N LEU A 18 12.23 12.64 0.32
CA LEU A 18 11.11 11.98 0.98
C LEU A 18 9.90 12.93 1.10
N THR A 19 10.15 14.22 1.35
CA THR A 19 9.10 15.25 1.35
C THR A 19 8.42 15.33 -0.01
N ALA A 20 9.19 15.44 -1.09
CA ALA A 20 8.66 15.50 -2.45
C ALA A 20 7.86 14.24 -2.80
N ALA A 21 8.40 13.06 -2.49
CA ALA A 21 7.72 11.79 -2.70
C ALA A 21 6.42 11.70 -1.89
N MET A 22 6.43 12.13 -0.63
CA MET A 22 5.26 12.09 0.25
C MET A 22 4.17 13.07 -0.20
N VAL A 23 4.53 14.31 -0.54
CA VAL A 23 3.61 15.31 -1.09
C VAL A 23 2.98 14.79 -2.37
N GLY A 24 3.79 14.20 -3.26
CA GLY A 24 3.27 13.54 -4.45
C GLY A 24 2.26 12.45 -4.10
N CYS A 25 2.54 11.58 -3.12
CA CYS A 25 1.68 10.44 -2.81
C CYS A 25 0.33 10.91 -2.24
N LEU A 26 0.36 11.96 -1.42
CA LEU A 26 -0.83 12.62 -0.89
C LEU A 26 -1.67 13.26 -2.01
N ALA A 27 -1.03 13.93 -2.97
CA ALA A 27 -1.72 14.56 -4.09
C ALA A 27 -2.41 13.54 -5.00
N GLU A 28 -1.74 12.44 -5.34
CA GLU A 28 -2.32 11.37 -6.15
C GLU A 28 -3.45 10.64 -5.42
N ALA A 29 -3.28 10.35 -4.12
CA ALA A 29 -4.32 9.76 -3.30
C ALA A 29 -5.54 10.69 -3.20
N ALA A 30 -5.33 11.99 -3.02
CA ALA A 30 -6.40 12.97 -2.96
C ALA A 30 -7.14 13.10 -4.30
N ALA A 31 -6.42 13.09 -5.42
CA ALA A 31 -6.99 13.09 -6.76
C ALA A 31 -7.85 11.83 -7.01
N ALA A 32 -7.38 10.66 -6.56
CA ALA A 32 -8.12 9.41 -6.68
C ALA A 32 -9.36 9.34 -5.78
N ALA A 33 -9.29 9.86 -4.56
CA ALA A 33 -10.43 9.90 -3.63
C ALA A 33 -11.42 11.03 -3.90
N GLY A 34 -11.03 12.05 -4.66
CA GLY A 34 -11.78 13.30 -4.81
C GLY A 34 -11.85 14.13 -3.51
N ALA A 35 -10.97 13.85 -2.54
CA ALA A 35 -10.97 14.49 -1.22
C ALA A 35 -9.56 14.52 -0.61
N PRO A 36 -9.23 15.51 0.22
CA PRO A 36 -7.94 15.57 0.91
C PRO A 36 -7.75 14.38 1.85
N VAL A 37 -6.52 13.87 1.91
CA VAL A 37 -6.15 12.84 2.89
C VAL A 37 -6.16 13.44 4.29
N THR A 38 -7.01 12.92 5.16
CA THR A 38 -7.12 13.33 6.58
C THR A 38 -6.92 12.16 7.55
N ASP A 39 -6.96 10.93 7.04
CA ASP A 39 -6.85 9.69 7.80
C ASP A 39 -5.38 9.32 8.07
N GLY A 40 -5.00 9.21 9.35
CA GLY A 40 -3.62 8.91 9.73
C GLY A 40 -3.16 7.51 9.31
N ALA A 41 -4.05 6.53 9.27
CA ALA A 41 -3.73 5.19 8.78
C ALA A 41 -3.41 5.21 7.28
N MET A 42 -4.23 5.90 6.48
CA MET A 42 -3.96 6.15 5.06
C MET A 42 -2.63 6.89 4.86
N ALA A 43 -2.37 7.95 5.62
CA ALA A 43 -1.14 8.72 5.48
C ALA A 43 0.11 7.91 5.88
N ASN A 44 0.02 7.01 6.86
CA ASN A 44 1.10 6.08 7.18
C ASN A 44 1.39 5.08 6.05
N LEU A 45 0.35 4.60 5.35
CA LEU A 45 0.54 3.76 4.16
C LEU A 45 1.20 4.54 3.01
N LEU A 46 0.78 5.80 2.79
CA LEU A 46 1.38 6.67 1.78
C LEU A 46 2.84 7.02 2.12
N LEU A 47 3.19 7.16 3.41
CA LEU A 47 4.57 7.31 3.84
C LEU A 47 5.39 6.04 3.57
N GLY A 48 4.79 4.86 3.80
CA GLY A 48 5.39 3.58 3.42
C GLY A 48 5.66 3.49 1.91
N LEU A 49 4.72 3.99 1.09
CA LEU A 49 4.89 4.05 -0.36
C LEU A 49 6.03 4.99 -0.75
N ALA A 50 6.03 6.22 -0.23
CA ALA A 50 7.03 7.24 -0.52
C ALA A 50 8.46 6.81 -0.14
N SER A 51 8.61 6.05 0.93
CA SER A 51 9.92 5.60 1.43
C SER A 51 10.45 4.32 0.78
N LYS A 52 9.59 3.48 0.19
CA LYS A 52 9.97 2.12 -0.27
C LYS A 52 9.89 1.92 -1.78
N LEU A 53 9.18 2.78 -2.50
CA LEU A 53 9.05 2.67 -3.95
C LEU A 53 10.35 3.14 -4.63
N PRO A 54 11.03 2.28 -5.40
CA PRO A 54 12.22 2.70 -6.13
C PRO A 54 11.84 3.61 -7.30
N ALA A 55 12.79 4.45 -7.72
CA ALA A 55 12.61 5.37 -8.85
C ALA A 55 12.20 4.64 -10.15
N SER A 56 12.69 3.43 -10.38
CA SER A 56 12.34 2.60 -11.54
C SER A 56 10.84 2.22 -11.60
N ALA A 57 10.14 2.26 -10.47
CA ALA A 57 8.71 1.95 -10.38
C ALA A 57 7.86 3.20 -10.09
N ALA A 58 8.43 4.41 -10.22
CA ALA A 58 7.75 5.67 -9.92
C ALA A 58 6.48 5.88 -10.77
N ALA A 59 6.43 5.35 -11.99
CA ALA A 59 5.26 5.41 -12.86
C ALA A 59 4.02 4.71 -12.25
N HIS A 60 4.21 3.71 -11.37
CA HIS A 60 3.12 2.99 -10.71
C HIS A 60 2.69 3.63 -9.38
N ARG A 61 3.34 4.70 -8.93
CA ARG A 61 3.05 5.38 -7.66
C ARG A 61 1.58 5.81 -7.56
N ALA A 62 1.07 6.48 -8.59
CA ALA A 62 -0.33 6.91 -8.67
C ALA A 62 -1.32 5.74 -8.54
N SER A 63 -0.97 4.61 -9.17
CA SER A 63 -1.80 3.40 -9.14
C SER A 63 -1.92 2.82 -7.72
N ILE A 64 -0.79 2.75 -6.99
CA ILE A 64 -0.76 2.24 -5.62
C ILE A 64 -1.40 3.26 -4.66
N ALA A 65 -1.13 4.56 -4.82
CA ALA A 65 -1.75 5.61 -4.03
C ALA A 65 -3.27 5.62 -4.19
N ALA A 66 -3.79 5.41 -5.41
CA ALA A 66 -5.21 5.27 -5.67
C ALA A 66 -5.81 4.06 -4.94
N LEU A 67 -5.14 2.91 -4.93
CA LEU A 67 -5.60 1.73 -4.17
C LEU A 67 -5.65 1.97 -2.66
N VAL A 68 -4.70 2.71 -2.12
CA VAL A 68 -4.71 3.11 -0.70
C VAL A 68 -5.88 4.06 -0.43
N ALA A 69 -6.10 5.03 -1.33
CA ALA A 69 -7.17 6.02 -1.23
C ALA A 69 -8.57 5.39 -1.30
N THR A 70 -8.78 4.45 -2.24
CA THR A 70 -10.04 3.73 -2.42
C THR A 70 -10.20 2.53 -1.47
N LYS A 71 -9.35 2.43 -0.44
CA LYS A 71 -9.37 1.35 0.57
C LYS A 71 -9.19 -0.07 -0.01
N GLY A 72 -8.60 -0.21 -1.20
CA GLY A 72 -8.16 -1.51 -1.71
C GLY A 72 -6.95 -2.05 -0.95
N ILE A 73 -5.97 -1.18 -0.67
CA ILE A 73 -4.83 -1.47 0.22
C ILE A 73 -5.11 -0.85 1.58
N LYS A 74 -5.27 -1.69 2.60
CA LYS A 74 -5.60 -1.27 3.97
C LYS A 74 -4.48 -1.54 4.97
N THR A 75 -3.49 -2.36 4.59
CA THR A 75 -2.46 -2.84 5.51
C THR A 75 -1.06 -2.75 4.90
N ASN A 76 -0.04 -2.66 5.75
CA ASN A 76 1.36 -2.60 5.31
C ASN A 76 1.81 -3.84 4.50
N PRO A 77 1.41 -5.09 4.84
CA PRO A 77 1.70 -6.25 3.99
C PRO A 77 1.16 -6.13 2.57
N GLN A 78 -0.07 -5.63 2.40
CA GLN A 78 -0.65 -5.41 1.07
C GLN A 78 0.12 -4.33 0.28
N LEU A 79 0.54 -3.26 0.96
CA LEU A 79 1.39 -2.24 0.36
C LEU A 79 2.75 -2.80 -0.09
N VAL A 80 3.40 -3.60 0.76
CA VAL A 80 4.68 -4.25 0.42
C VAL A 80 4.51 -5.20 -0.77
N ALA A 81 3.41 -5.96 -0.82
CA ALA A 81 3.08 -6.81 -1.96
C ALA A 81 2.90 -5.99 -3.25
N ALA A 82 2.20 -4.85 -3.18
CA ALA A 82 2.05 -3.92 -4.31
C ALA A 82 3.39 -3.45 -4.84
N ILE A 83 4.26 -2.97 -3.94
CA ILE A 83 5.59 -2.48 -4.28
C ILE A 83 6.45 -3.60 -4.88
N ASN A 84 6.42 -4.79 -4.29
CA ASN A 84 7.16 -5.94 -4.81
C ASN A 84 6.65 -6.44 -6.17
N HIS A 85 5.36 -6.28 -6.45
CA HIS A 85 4.79 -6.58 -7.75
C HIS A 85 5.33 -5.61 -8.81
N VAL A 86 5.18 -4.29 -8.59
CA VAL A 86 5.61 -3.28 -9.57
C VAL A 86 7.13 -3.23 -9.76
N LYS A 87 7.90 -3.61 -8.74
CA LYS A 87 9.36 -3.75 -8.83
C LYS A 87 9.82 -4.82 -9.82
N LYS A 88 8.98 -5.80 -10.12
CA LYS A 88 9.29 -6.90 -11.04
C LYS A 88 8.80 -6.63 -12.46
N LEU A 89 8.06 -5.55 -12.66
CA LEU A 89 7.54 -5.18 -13.97
C LEU A 89 8.65 -4.52 -14.82
N PRO A 90 8.62 -4.71 -16.15
CA PRO A 90 9.46 -3.93 -17.05
C PRO A 90 9.10 -2.44 -16.96
N ALA A 91 10.07 -1.56 -17.27
CA ALA A 91 9.88 -0.11 -17.17
C ALA A 91 8.71 0.41 -18.05
N ASP A 92 8.45 -0.27 -19.16
CA ASP A 92 7.37 0.04 -20.11
C ASP A 92 6.05 -0.68 -19.79
N ALA A 93 5.95 -1.34 -18.63
CA ALA A 93 4.72 -2.01 -18.24
C ALA A 93 3.57 -1.00 -18.12
N PRO A 94 2.37 -1.34 -18.62
CA PRO A 94 1.22 -0.48 -18.47
C PRO A 94 0.90 -0.27 -16.99
N THR A 95 0.56 0.96 -16.62
CA THR A 95 0.14 1.28 -15.26
C THR A 95 -1.32 0.87 -15.06
N ALA A 96 -1.71 0.61 -13.81
CA ALA A 96 -3.10 0.29 -13.48
C ALA A 96 -4.08 1.44 -13.78
N SER A 97 -3.56 2.66 -13.98
CA SER A 97 -4.38 3.80 -14.43
C SER A 97 -4.62 3.80 -15.95
N ALA A 98 -3.78 3.12 -16.72
CA ALA A 98 -3.84 3.07 -18.18
C ALA A 98 -4.46 1.78 -18.71
N ASP A 99 -4.40 0.69 -17.94
CA ASP A 99 -4.88 -0.62 -18.35
C ASP A 99 -5.65 -1.35 -17.25
N ALA A 100 -6.84 -1.85 -17.61
CA ALA A 100 -7.71 -2.59 -16.70
C ALA A 100 -7.11 -3.97 -16.31
N GLY A 101 -6.32 -4.59 -17.20
CA GLY A 101 -5.60 -5.82 -16.90
C GLY A 101 -4.50 -5.60 -15.86
N ALA A 102 -3.72 -4.54 -16.01
CA ALA A 102 -2.71 -4.11 -15.05
C ALA A 102 -3.33 -3.74 -13.70
N ARG A 103 -4.53 -3.15 -13.71
CA ARG A 103 -5.30 -2.90 -12.48
C ARG A 103 -5.69 -4.19 -11.76
N ALA A 104 -6.28 -5.15 -12.47
CA ALA A 104 -6.67 -6.42 -11.90
C ALA A 104 -5.47 -7.23 -11.38
N ALA A 105 -4.35 -7.23 -12.12
CA ALA A 105 -3.12 -7.89 -11.72
C ALA A 105 -2.53 -7.28 -10.44
N LEU A 106 -2.53 -5.94 -10.34
CA LEU A 106 -2.07 -5.24 -9.14
C LEU A 106 -3.01 -5.54 -7.95
N GLU A 107 -4.32 -5.48 -8.14
CA GLU A 107 -5.30 -5.81 -7.09
C GLU A 107 -5.15 -7.25 -6.58
N ALA A 108 -5.00 -8.20 -7.49
CA ALA A 108 -4.76 -9.61 -7.15
C ALA A 108 -3.43 -9.80 -6.40
N ALA A 109 -2.36 -9.15 -6.84
CA ALA A 109 -1.05 -9.23 -6.18
C ALA A 109 -1.08 -8.65 -4.75
N CYS A 110 -1.97 -7.70 -4.47
CA CYS A 110 -2.12 -7.07 -3.16
C CYS A 110 -3.18 -7.76 -2.29
N GLY A 111 -3.87 -8.79 -2.79
CA GLY A 111 -5.00 -9.41 -2.07
C GLY A 111 -6.14 -8.42 -1.81
N VAL A 112 -6.42 -7.53 -2.75
CA VAL A 112 -7.58 -6.63 -2.65
C VAL A 112 -8.85 -7.48 -2.64
N GLY A 113 -9.72 -7.25 -1.64
CA GLY A 113 -10.92 -8.05 -1.43
C GLY A 113 -10.71 -9.36 -0.65
N ALA A 114 -9.47 -9.70 -0.27
CA ALA A 114 -9.22 -10.80 0.65
C ALA A 114 -9.55 -10.38 2.09
N GLU A 115 -10.66 -10.86 2.63
CA GLU A 115 -10.98 -10.74 4.04
C GLU A 115 -10.36 -11.91 4.82
N VAL A 116 -9.63 -11.62 5.89
CA VAL A 116 -9.14 -12.66 6.80
C VAL A 116 -10.24 -12.93 7.83
N PRO A 117 -10.91 -14.10 7.79
CA PRO A 117 -11.93 -14.41 8.77
C PRO A 117 -11.31 -14.55 10.18
N PRO A 118 -12.03 -14.13 11.23
CA PRO A 118 -11.51 -14.09 12.60
C PRO A 118 -11.05 -15.47 13.12
N GLU A 119 -11.59 -16.57 12.60
CA GLU A 119 -11.21 -17.94 12.96
C GLU A 119 -9.74 -18.29 12.61
N ARG A 120 -9.14 -17.59 11.64
CA ARG A 120 -7.74 -17.80 11.24
C ARG A 120 -6.74 -17.11 12.16
N LEU A 121 -7.20 -16.24 13.06
CA LEU A 121 -6.36 -15.53 14.03
C LEU A 121 -6.24 -16.29 15.36
N GLY A 122 -7.04 -17.35 15.59
CA GLY A 122 -7.04 -18.17 16.81
C GLY A 122 -6.45 -19.59 16.67
N GLY A 123 -5.88 -19.95 15.52
CA GLY A 123 -5.45 -21.33 15.22
C GLY A 123 -4.04 -21.68 15.68
N GLY A 124 -3.69 -21.42 16.94
CA GLY A 124 -2.52 -22.01 17.57
C GLY A 124 -2.86 -23.37 18.16
N ALA A 125 -2.27 -24.43 17.58
CA ALA A 125 -2.28 -25.83 18.01
C ALA A 125 -3.53 -26.68 17.65
N PRO A 126 -3.39 -27.74 16.81
CA PRO A 126 -4.21 -28.92 17.03
C PRO A 126 -3.80 -29.55 18.37
N PRO A 127 -4.71 -30.06 19.21
CA PRO A 127 -4.31 -30.98 20.25
C PRO A 127 -3.75 -32.24 19.58
N VAL A 128 -2.43 -32.37 19.58
CA VAL A 128 -1.77 -33.68 19.52
C VAL A 128 -2.08 -34.37 20.84
N GLY A 129 -3.06 -35.26 20.82
CA GLY A 129 -3.26 -36.34 21.77
C GLY A 129 -4.02 -37.40 20.99
N GLY A 130 -3.42 -38.47 20.50
CA GLY A 130 -2.51 -39.38 21.18
C GLY A 130 -3.16 -40.75 20.95
N GLY A 131 -2.59 -41.54 20.05
CA GLY A 131 -3.08 -42.90 19.83
C GLY A 131 -2.72 -43.83 20.99
N GLY A 132 -3.48 -44.91 21.13
CA GLY A 132 -3.06 -46.14 21.80
C GLY A 132 -3.66 -46.35 23.20
N GLY A 133 -4.54 -47.35 23.31
CA GLY A 133 -5.12 -47.84 24.57
C GLY A 133 -6.42 -48.59 24.32
#